data_AF-A0A1M2VHR0-F1
#
_entry.id   AF-A0A1M2VHR0-F1
#
_cell.length_a   1.000
_cell.length_b   1.000
_cell.length_c   1.000
_cell.angle_alpha   90.00
_cell.angle_beta   90.00
_cell.angle_gamma   90.00
#
_symmetry.space_group_name_H-M   'P 1'
#
loop_
_entity.id
_entity.type
_entity.pdbx_description
1 polymer ?
#
loop_
_entity_poly.entity_id
_entity_poly.type
_entity_poly.pdbx_seq_one_letter_code
_entity_poly.pdbx_strand_id
1 'polypeptide(L)'
;MSSAGDASAATHSSDGKDYVPPPLSVQQEDAIIHTRITNDEKALRRVTRKFHTYASVAYPPIVPPTPANGTSVEDARDAFLLELASFQLSLKKSFMVCEAEARQVEEYQRERVRIANERSRLKDQIEEHKATLEQAQLERKQKIEYDVIAEKVNTLPNRAELEQAIQALENDMAAIRAEQENQNRILHAQKAALDTVIHDINVLRLMGKDAAEESSTDTPAPDTQPGEDVEMDGTGSVRTREESGELREDGLSRAASMGKAVEEVHDSDEDIPLSKVLLNPAARAFLPTSRTNTPILSASRSTPAAPPKTSEEDDIEMGEIGEEPKDARGRRKAREEELEEGEASDESSELSEPPDD
;
A
#
# COMPACT_ATOMS: atom_id res chain seq x y z
N MET A 1 65.74 63.99 -26.08
CA MET A 1 65.33 65.41 -26.23
C MET A 1 63.90 65.44 -26.75
N SER A 2 63.20 66.56 -26.56
CA SER A 2 61.75 66.65 -26.74
C SER A 2 61.26 66.61 -28.19
N SER A 3 59.97 66.25 -28.34
CA SER A 3 59.01 66.79 -29.31
C SER A 3 59.18 66.47 -30.82
N ALA A 4 58.44 65.44 -31.25
CA ALA A 4 57.47 65.50 -32.36
C ALA A 4 56.42 64.40 -32.07
N GLY A 5 55.11 64.54 -32.33
CA GLY A 5 54.48 65.47 -33.24
C GLY A 5 54.04 64.73 -34.51
N ASP A 6 53.06 63.83 -34.39
CA ASP A 6 52.40 63.23 -35.55
C ASP A 6 50.88 63.15 -35.32
N ALA A 7 50.13 63.43 -36.39
CA ALA A 7 48.70 63.67 -36.37
C ALA A 7 47.99 62.54 -37.12
N SER A 8 47.60 61.49 -36.39
CA SER A 8 46.75 60.44 -36.97
C SER A 8 45.29 60.90 -36.99
N ALA A 9 44.80 61.21 -38.18
CA ALA A 9 43.41 61.57 -38.41
C ALA A 9 42.50 60.35 -38.18
N ALA A 10 41.97 60.22 -36.97
CA ALA A 10 40.89 59.29 -36.68
C ALA A 10 39.62 59.76 -37.41
N THR A 11 39.36 59.15 -38.56
CA THR A 11 38.11 59.29 -39.29
C THR A 11 36.94 58.97 -38.37
N HIS A 12 36.05 59.95 -38.14
CA HIS A 12 34.74 59.67 -37.56
C HIS A 12 33.92 58.87 -38.58
N SER A 13 34.12 57.55 -38.59
CA SER A 13 33.19 56.63 -39.21
C SER A 13 31.88 56.73 -38.43
N SER A 14 30.86 57.29 -39.06
CA SER A 14 29.49 57.32 -38.58
C SER A 14 28.88 55.91 -38.68
N ASP A 15 29.40 54.99 -37.87
CA ASP A 15 28.84 53.66 -37.71
C ASP A 15 27.58 53.80 -36.84
N GLY A 16 26.47 54.05 -37.52
CA GLY A 16 25.14 54.17 -36.95
C GLY A 16 24.65 52.84 -36.39
N LYS A 17 25.30 52.37 -35.33
CA LYS A 17 24.81 51.28 -34.50
C LYS A 17 23.60 51.80 -33.74
N ASP A 18 22.44 51.64 -34.36
CA ASP A 18 21.15 51.75 -33.69
C ASP A 18 21.24 50.98 -32.37
N TYR A 19 21.14 51.70 -31.26
CA TYR A 19 21.12 51.11 -29.93
C TYR A 19 19.80 50.36 -29.81
N VAL A 20 19.83 49.06 -30.12
CA VAL A 20 18.73 48.14 -29.81
C VAL A 20 18.82 47.86 -28.31
N PRO A 21 17.93 48.42 -27.46
CA PRO A 21 17.93 48.08 -26.05
C PRO A 21 17.68 46.56 -25.91
N PRO A 22 18.36 45.87 -24.98
CA PRO A 22 18.07 44.48 -24.69
C PRO A 22 16.58 44.28 -24.42
N PRO A 23 15.95 43.19 -24.92
CA PRO A 23 14.55 42.92 -24.64
C PRO A 23 14.36 42.82 -23.12
N LEU A 24 13.39 43.58 -22.61
CA LEU A 24 13.04 43.56 -21.20
C LEU A 24 12.54 42.16 -20.83
N SER A 25 12.86 41.69 -19.62
CA SER A 25 12.22 40.46 -19.15
C SER A 25 10.74 40.71 -18.92
N VAL A 26 9.89 39.69 -19.11
CA VAL A 26 8.43 39.79 -18.90
C VAL A 26 8.09 40.42 -17.53
N GLN A 27 8.85 40.06 -16.49
CA GLN A 27 8.72 40.62 -15.14
C GLN A 27 9.04 42.12 -15.05
N GLN A 28 9.99 42.63 -15.85
CA GLN A 28 10.30 44.06 -15.95
C GLN A 28 9.24 44.80 -16.77
N GLU A 29 8.72 44.18 -17.83
CA GLU A 29 7.61 44.72 -18.61
C GLU A 29 6.34 44.86 -17.75
N ASP A 30 5.97 43.82 -17.01
CA ASP A 30 4.88 43.83 -16.05
C ASP A 30 5.06 44.91 -14.97
N ALA A 31 6.27 45.09 -14.43
CA ALA A 31 6.56 46.15 -13.46
C ALA A 31 6.41 47.57 -14.04
N ILE A 32 6.82 47.78 -15.29
CA ILE A 32 6.65 49.05 -16.02
C ILE A 32 5.17 49.29 -16.34
N ILE A 33 4.44 48.25 -16.76
CA ILE A 33 2.99 48.30 -17.04
C ILE A 33 2.23 48.64 -15.76
N HIS A 34 2.49 47.93 -14.66
CA HIS A 34 1.90 48.18 -13.35
C HIS A 34 2.12 49.64 -12.91
N THR A 35 3.37 50.11 -12.94
CA THR A 35 3.72 51.50 -12.58
C THR A 35 2.98 52.54 -13.44
N ARG A 36 2.80 52.28 -14.74
CA ARG A 36 2.04 53.15 -15.67
C ARG A 36 0.52 53.11 -15.44
N ILE A 37 -0.01 51.98 -14.94
CA ILE A 37 -1.43 51.83 -14.61
C ILE A 37 -1.76 52.51 -13.28
N THR A 38 -0.91 52.36 -12.26
CA THR A 38 -1.15 52.92 -10.92
C THR A 38 -0.95 54.44 -10.87
N ASN A 39 -0.02 55.02 -11.65
CA ASN A 39 0.23 56.46 -11.66
C ASN A 39 -0.64 57.23 -12.68
N ASP A 40 -1.85 57.65 -12.29
CA ASP A 40 -2.73 58.47 -13.15
C ASP A 40 -2.29 59.94 -13.27
N GLU A 41 -1.27 60.17 -14.09
CA GLU A 41 -0.83 61.49 -14.54
C GLU A 41 -1.94 62.31 -15.26
N LYS A 42 -3.09 61.72 -15.63
CA LYS A 42 -4.17 62.49 -16.30
C LYS A 42 -4.89 63.39 -15.30
N ALA A 43 -5.10 62.94 -14.06
CA ALA A 43 -5.74 63.73 -13.02
C ALA A 43 -4.90 64.95 -12.64
N LEU A 44 -3.60 64.76 -12.37
CA LEU A 44 -2.66 65.86 -12.13
C LEU A 44 -2.66 66.87 -13.29
N ARG A 45 -2.58 66.39 -14.55
CA ARG A 45 -2.66 67.26 -15.74
C ARG A 45 -4.01 67.99 -15.89
N ARG A 46 -5.12 67.49 -15.34
CA ARG A 46 -6.40 68.25 -15.29
C ARG A 46 -6.34 69.37 -14.25
N VAL A 47 -5.87 69.09 -13.03
CA VAL A 47 -5.64 70.10 -11.98
C VAL A 47 -4.73 71.22 -12.51
N THR A 48 -3.59 70.87 -13.11
CA THR A 48 -2.64 71.83 -13.69
C THR A 48 -3.31 72.69 -14.78
N ARG A 49 -4.13 72.12 -15.66
CA ARG A 49 -4.83 72.91 -16.68
C ARG A 49 -5.85 73.87 -16.07
N LYS A 50 -6.66 73.42 -15.09
CA LYS A 50 -7.61 74.29 -14.38
C LYS A 50 -6.92 75.44 -13.63
N PHE A 51 -5.77 75.17 -13.02
CA PHE A 51 -4.93 76.20 -12.40
C PHE A 51 -4.49 77.27 -13.40
N HIS A 52 -3.97 76.86 -14.58
CA HIS A 52 -3.55 77.82 -15.61
C HIS A 52 -4.73 78.62 -16.18
N THR A 53 -5.90 78.00 -16.36
CA THR A 53 -7.13 78.72 -16.75
C THR A 53 -7.50 79.78 -15.71
N TYR A 54 -7.58 79.42 -14.42
CA TYR A 54 -7.86 80.38 -13.35
C TYR A 54 -6.82 81.51 -13.31
N ALA A 55 -5.52 81.19 -13.35
CA ALA A 55 -4.45 82.18 -13.34
C ALA A 55 -4.55 83.16 -14.53
N SER A 56 -4.90 82.69 -15.72
CA SER A 56 -5.04 83.54 -16.92
C SER A 56 -6.21 84.52 -16.88
N VAL A 57 -7.28 84.20 -16.13
CA VAL A 57 -8.47 85.05 -15.98
C VAL A 57 -8.34 85.98 -14.76
N ALA A 58 -7.72 85.51 -13.68
CA ALA A 58 -7.46 86.30 -12.46
C ALA A 58 -6.30 87.29 -12.62
N TYR A 59 -5.28 86.96 -13.42
CA TYR A 59 -4.10 87.79 -13.68
C TYR A 59 -3.90 87.97 -15.19
N PRO A 60 -4.73 88.79 -15.87
CA PRO A 60 -4.57 89.06 -17.29
C PRO A 60 -3.20 89.74 -17.55
N PRO A 61 -2.46 89.33 -18.58
CA PRO A 61 -1.17 89.95 -18.91
C PRO A 61 -1.34 91.41 -19.37
N ILE A 62 -0.29 92.21 -19.18
CA ILE A 62 -0.26 93.66 -19.48
C ILE A 62 -0.37 93.96 -21.00
N VAL A 63 -0.25 92.94 -21.85
CA VAL A 63 -0.35 93.02 -23.32
C VAL A 63 -1.77 92.63 -23.77
N PRO A 64 -2.41 93.34 -24.73
CA PRO A 64 -3.83 93.14 -25.02
C PRO A 64 -4.14 91.72 -25.52
N PRO A 65 -5.01 90.95 -24.84
CA PRO A 65 -5.43 89.64 -25.31
C PRO A 65 -6.59 89.75 -26.32
N THR A 66 -6.61 88.80 -27.25
CA THR A 66 -7.73 88.42 -28.13
C THR A 66 -9.01 88.20 -27.30
N PRO A 67 -10.24 88.45 -27.82
CA PRO A 67 -11.47 88.32 -27.05
C PRO A 67 -11.62 86.95 -26.39
N ALA A 68 -11.52 86.94 -25.06
CA ALA A 68 -11.63 85.74 -24.24
C ALA A 68 -13.10 85.33 -24.07
N ASN A 69 -13.37 84.03 -24.09
CA ASN A 69 -14.68 83.49 -23.73
C ASN A 69 -14.99 83.81 -22.26
N GLY A 70 -16.13 84.45 -22.00
CA GLY A 70 -16.45 85.07 -20.71
C GLY A 70 -16.85 84.09 -19.59
N THR A 71 -15.91 83.30 -19.08
CA THR A 71 -16.02 82.66 -17.76
C THR A 71 -15.63 83.66 -16.67
N SER A 72 -16.40 83.77 -15.57
CA SER A 72 -16.02 84.66 -14.47
C SER A 72 -14.76 84.16 -13.74
N VAL A 73 -14.11 85.05 -12.99
CA VAL A 73 -12.94 84.69 -12.15
C VAL A 73 -13.35 83.66 -11.10
N GLU A 74 -14.55 83.83 -10.54
CA GLU A 74 -15.20 82.97 -9.56
C GLU A 74 -15.48 81.56 -10.15
N ASP A 75 -16.09 81.45 -11.33
CA ASP A 75 -16.33 80.16 -11.99
C ASP A 75 -15.02 79.40 -12.24
N ALA A 76 -13.98 80.11 -12.68
CA ALA A 76 -12.67 79.52 -12.94
C ALA A 76 -11.97 79.08 -11.65
N ARG A 77 -12.14 79.82 -10.55
CA ARG A 77 -11.66 79.47 -9.21
C ARG A 77 -12.34 78.23 -8.68
N ASP A 78 -13.67 78.17 -8.73
CA ASP A 78 -14.44 77.06 -8.19
C ASP A 78 -14.21 75.78 -8.99
N ALA A 79 -14.09 75.89 -10.32
CA ALA A 79 -13.69 74.77 -11.18
C ALA A 79 -12.27 74.25 -10.90
N PHE A 80 -11.34 75.10 -10.43
CA PHE A 80 -10.02 74.66 -9.97
C PHE A 80 -10.08 74.00 -8.58
N LEU A 81 -10.80 74.60 -7.63
CA LEU A 81 -10.96 74.03 -6.28
C LEU A 81 -11.65 72.67 -6.29
N LEU A 82 -12.65 72.49 -7.15
CA LEU A 82 -13.35 71.21 -7.33
C LEU A 82 -12.43 70.11 -7.91
N GLU A 83 -11.62 70.43 -8.93
CA GLU A 83 -10.66 69.47 -9.49
C GLU A 83 -9.51 69.18 -8.52
N LEU A 84 -9.09 70.15 -7.71
CA LEU A 84 -8.10 69.95 -6.65
C LEU A 84 -8.64 69.02 -5.54
N ALA A 85 -9.89 69.23 -5.11
CA ALA A 85 -10.55 68.39 -4.12
C ALA A 85 -10.77 66.96 -4.65
N SER A 86 -11.17 66.80 -5.92
CA SER A 86 -11.34 65.48 -6.54
C SER A 86 -10.00 64.74 -6.68
N PHE A 87 -8.91 65.45 -7.00
CA PHE A 87 -7.56 64.89 -7.03
C PHE A 87 -7.09 64.45 -5.62
N GLN A 88 -7.29 65.26 -4.59
CA GLN A 88 -6.97 64.89 -3.21
C GLN A 88 -7.76 63.65 -2.74
N LEU A 89 -9.04 63.54 -3.11
CA LEU A 89 -9.85 62.35 -2.84
C LEU A 89 -9.32 61.11 -3.59
N SER A 90 -8.90 61.27 -4.84
CA SER A 90 -8.29 60.20 -5.63
C SER A 90 -6.98 59.69 -5.01
N LEU A 91 -6.12 60.58 -4.51
CA LEU A 91 -4.89 60.20 -3.81
C LEU A 91 -5.18 59.44 -2.51
N LYS A 92 -6.16 59.90 -1.70
CA LYS A 92 -6.59 59.18 -0.49
C LYS A 92 -7.14 57.79 -0.83
N LYS A 93 -7.95 57.66 -1.89
CA LYS A 93 -8.43 56.35 -2.36
C LYS A 93 -7.27 55.44 -2.75
N SER A 94 -6.30 55.93 -3.52
CA SER A 94 -5.13 55.16 -3.93
C SER A 94 -4.33 54.67 -2.73
N PHE A 95 -4.11 55.52 -1.73
CA PHE A 95 -3.42 55.14 -0.50
C PHE A 95 -4.16 54.01 0.26
N MET A 96 -5.48 54.14 0.44
CA MET A 96 -6.29 53.10 1.09
C MET A 96 -6.30 51.77 0.33
N VAL A 97 -6.23 51.81 -1.01
CA VAL A 97 -6.11 50.60 -1.85
C VAL A 97 -4.75 49.93 -1.61
N CYS A 98 -3.64 50.67 -1.67
CA CYS A 98 -2.31 50.11 -1.41
C CYS A 98 -2.18 49.55 0.02
N GLU A 99 -2.82 50.17 1.01
CA GLU A 99 -2.86 49.64 2.38
C GLU A 99 -3.68 48.34 2.48
N ALA A 100 -4.82 48.25 1.78
CA ALA A 100 -5.63 47.04 1.71
C ALA A 100 -4.90 45.90 0.98
N GLU A 101 -4.27 46.18 -0.16
CA GLU A 101 -3.44 45.25 -0.91
C GLU A 101 -2.27 44.71 -0.07
N ALA A 102 -1.60 45.58 0.69
CA ALA A 102 -0.52 45.16 1.60
C ALA A 102 -1.01 44.14 2.65
N ARG A 103 -2.15 44.41 3.32
CA ARG A 103 -2.74 43.47 4.28
C ARG A 103 -3.14 42.14 3.61
N GLN A 104 -3.73 42.21 2.41
CA GLN A 104 -4.14 41.03 1.66
C GLN A 104 -2.93 40.17 1.25
N VAL A 105 -1.81 40.79 0.86
CA VAL A 105 -0.55 40.08 0.56
C VAL A 105 0.00 39.37 1.81
N GLU A 106 -0.04 40.00 2.99
CA GLU A 106 0.36 39.33 4.23
C GLU A 106 -0.53 38.12 4.56
N GLU A 107 -1.85 38.22 4.38
CA GLU A 107 -2.79 37.12 4.58
C GLU A 107 -2.51 35.95 3.63
N TYR A 108 -2.30 36.21 2.33
CA TYR A 108 -1.89 35.17 1.38
C TYR A 108 -0.54 34.55 1.73
N GLN A 109 0.42 35.31 2.28
CA GLN A 109 1.69 34.75 2.74
C GLN A 109 1.51 33.82 3.95
N ARG A 110 0.69 34.22 4.94
CA ARG A 110 0.34 33.38 6.10
C ARG A 110 -0.36 32.09 5.67
N GLU A 111 -1.35 32.20 4.78
CA GLU A 111 -2.10 31.05 4.26
C GLU A 111 -1.21 30.11 3.43
N ARG A 112 -0.31 30.65 2.60
CA ARG A 112 0.68 29.86 1.85
C ARG A 112 1.60 29.07 2.78
N VAL A 113 2.02 29.64 3.91
CA VAL A 113 2.78 28.92 4.94
C VAL A 113 1.94 27.85 5.62
N ARG A 114 0.67 28.13 5.95
CA ARG A 114 -0.26 27.13 6.52
C ARG A 114 -0.40 25.91 5.60
N ILE A 115 -0.68 26.15 4.32
CA ILE A 115 -0.81 25.10 3.30
C ILE A 115 0.50 24.35 3.10
N ALA A 116 1.66 25.02 3.15
CA ALA A 116 2.96 24.34 3.05
C ALA A 116 3.21 23.38 4.24
N ASN A 117 2.89 23.82 5.46
CA ASN A 117 3.02 23.00 6.66
C ASN A 117 2.06 21.79 6.64
N GLU A 118 0.81 22.00 6.20
CA GLU A 118 -0.18 20.94 6.03
C GLU A 118 0.25 19.92 4.96
N ARG A 119 0.78 20.38 3.82
CA ARG A 119 1.37 19.51 2.79
C ARG A 119 2.59 18.73 3.29
N SER A 120 3.40 19.28 4.20
CA SER A 120 4.49 18.53 4.83
C SER A 120 3.92 17.42 5.70
N ARG A 121 3.04 17.78 6.65
CA ARG A 121 2.40 16.82 7.57
C ARG A 121 1.71 15.66 6.83
N LEU A 122 1.00 15.95 5.74
CA LEU A 122 0.33 14.92 4.94
C LEU A 122 1.33 13.97 4.25
N LYS A 123 2.51 14.45 3.84
CA LYS A 123 3.58 13.58 3.33
C LYS A 123 4.14 12.69 4.43
N ASP A 124 4.42 13.26 5.60
CA ASP A 124 4.95 12.53 6.76
C ASP A 124 3.98 11.38 7.15
N GLN A 125 2.66 11.65 7.15
CA GLN A 125 1.62 10.64 7.37
C GLN A 125 1.55 9.57 6.28
N ILE A 126 1.74 9.95 5.00
CA ILE A 126 1.81 8.98 3.90
C ILE A 126 3.04 8.07 4.05
N GLU A 127 4.18 8.59 4.49
CA GLU A 127 5.39 7.81 4.73
C GLU A 127 5.22 6.86 5.94
N GLU A 128 4.63 7.32 7.04
CA GLU A 128 4.24 6.49 8.19
C GLU A 128 3.29 5.35 7.79
N HIS A 129 2.27 5.65 6.98
CA HIS A 129 1.31 4.64 6.52
C HIS A 129 1.92 3.64 5.53
N LYS A 130 2.91 4.03 4.71
CA LYS A 130 3.68 3.09 3.87
C LYS A 130 4.49 2.13 4.74
N ALA A 131 5.25 2.63 5.71
CA ALA A 131 6.03 1.79 6.61
C ALA A 131 5.13 0.80 7.41
N THR A 132 3.97 1.29 7.89
CA THR A 132 2.96 0.45 8.56
C THR A 132 2.40 -0.64 7.64
N LEU A 133 2.15 -0.31 6.36
CA LEU A 133 1.67 -1.28 5.36
C LEU A 133 2.73 -2.33 5.03
N GLU A 134 4.00 -1.94 4.88
CA GLU A 134 5.13 -2.85 4.66
C GLU A 134 5.31 -3.83 5.83
N GLN A 135 5.24 -3.33 7.07
CA GLN A 135 5.25 -4.17 8.27
C GLN A 135 4.08 -5.17 8.27
N ALA A 136 2.84 -4.71 8.04
CA ALA A 136 1.67 -5.58 8.03
C ALA A 136 1.72 -6.65 6.92
N GLN A 137 2.32 -6.33 5.76
CA GLN A 137 2.57 -7.32 4.71
C GLN A 137 3.63 -8.35 5.12
N LEU A 138 4.69 -7.93 5.82
CA LEU A 138 5.74 -8.82 6.33
C LEU A 138 5.17 -9.76 7.40
N GLU A 139 4.42 -9.24 8.37
CA GLU A 139 3.70 -10.04 9.38
C GLU A 139 2.74 -11.05 8.74
N ARG A 140 2.01 -10.66 7.68
CA ARG A 140 1.16 -11.57 6.91
C ARG A 140 1.96 -12.69 6.24
N LYS A 141 3.12 -12.40 5.65
CA LYS A 141 3.98 -13.43 5.03
C LYS A 141 4.49 -14.42 6.07
N GLN A 142 5.04 -13.93 7.19
CA GLN A 142 5.47 -14.77 8.31
C GLN A 142 4.33 -15.64 8.84
N LYS A 143 3.13 -15.07 9.00
CA LYS A 143 1.97 -15.85 9.43
C LYS A 143 1.64 -16.99 8.45
N ILE A 144 1.66 -16.74 7.14
CA ILE A 144 1.43 -17.79 6.13
C ILE A 144 2.51 -18.88 6.22
N GLU A 145 3.78 -18.51 6.43
CA GLU A 145 4.87 -19.48 6.65
C GLU A 145 4.65 -20.32 7.91
N TYR A 146 4.23 -19.71 9.02
CA TYR A 146 3.87 -20.43 10.25
C TYR A 146 2.66 -21.34 10.06
N ASP A 147 1.61 -20.89 9.35
CA ASP A 147 0.42 -21.69 9.07
C ASP A 147 0.79 -22.93 8.21
N VAL A 148 1.63 -22.77 7.18
CA VAL A 148 2.16 -23.90 6.37
C VAL A 148 3.03 -24.87 7.18
N ILE A 149 3.82 -24.37 8.13
CA ILE A 149 4.59 -25.24 9.05
C ILE A 149 3.64 -25.97 10.00
N ALA A 150 2.61 -25.29 10.52
CA ALA A 150 1.62 -25.89 11.40
C ALA A 150 0.82 -27.00 10.69
N GLU A 151 0.41 -26.80 9.44
CA GLU A 151 -0.21 -27.83 8.61
C GLU A 151 0.70 -29.07 8.49
N LYS A 152 1.99 -28.89 8.19
CA LYS A 152 2.97 -30.00 8.11
C LYS A 152 3.16 -30.70 9.45
N VAL A 153 3.20 -29.97 10.56
CA VAL A 153 3.29 -30.56 11.91
C VAL A 153 2.04 -31.37 12.25
N ASN A 154 0.85 -30.90 11.83
CA ASN A 154 -0.42 -31.58 12.06
C ASN A 154 -0.60 -32.87 11.22
N THR A 155 0.22 -33.13 10.20
CA THR A 155 0.23 -34.43 9.49
C THR A 155 1.12 -35.49 10.15
N LEU A 156 1.94 -35.11 11.13
CA LEU A 156 2.78 -36.03 11.90
C LEU A 156 2.01 -36.59 13.11
N PRO A 157 2.33 -37.82 13.56
CA PRO A 157 1.72 -38.38 14.77
C PRO A 157 2.01 -37.50 15.98
N ASN A 158 1.07 -37.45 16.92
CA ASN A 158 1.23 -36.61 18.11
C ASN A 158 2.41 -37.13 18.94
N ARG A 159 3.18 -36.22 19.54
CA ARG A 159 4.34 -36.55 20.37
C ARG A 159 4.01 -37.57 21.46
N ALA A 160 2.84 -37.43 22.10
CA ALA A 160 2.38 -38.36 23.13
C ALA A 160 2.08 -39.78 22.59
N GLU A 161 1.61 -39.90 21.34
CA GLU A 161 1.36 -41.19 20.69
C GLU A 161 2.68 -41.87 20.32
N LEU A 162 3.66 -41.10 19.83
CA LEU A 162 5.00 -41.59 19.56
C LEU A 162 5.72 -42.05 20.84
N GLU A 163 5.59 -41.28 21.93
CA GLU A 163 6.12 -41.66 23.26
C GLU A 163 5.46 -42.95 23.80
N GLN A 164 4.15 -43.15 23.59
CA GLN A 164 3.47 -44.42 23.92
C GLN A 164 3.93 -45.59 23.05
N ALA A 165 4.12 -45.38 21.74
CA ALA A 165 4.61 -46.41 20.82
C ALA A 165 6.05 -46.86 21.18
N ILE A 166 6.91 -45.92 21.58
CA ILE A 166 8.25 -46.21 22.09
C ILE A 166 8.15 -47.06 23.37
N GLN A 167 7.35 -46.64 24.36
CA GLN A 167 7.17 -47.40 25.61
C GLN A 167 6.63 -48.81 25.40
N ALA A 168 5.71 -49.00 24.43
CA ALA A 168 5.21 -50.32 24.06
C ALA A 168 6.32 -51.21 23.48
N LEU A 169 7.10 -50.69 22.53
CA LEU A 169 8.24 -51.41 21.94
C LEU A 169 9.33 -51.74 22.96
N GLU A 170 9.59 -50.84 23.92
CA GLU A 170 10.54 -51.08 25.02
C GLU A 170 10.07 -52.20 25.95
N ASN A 171 8.77 -52.25 26.25
CA ASN A 171 8.16 -53.32 27.04
C ASN A 171 8.21 -54.67 26.29
N ASP A 172 7.87 -54.69 25.00
CA ASP A 172 7.95 -55.89 24.16
C ASP A 172 9.39 -56.42 24.07
N MET A 173 10.39 -55.53 23.90
CA MET A 173 11.80 -55.90 23.96
C MET A 173 12.21 -56.49 25.32
N ALA A 174 11.69 -55.95 26.43
CA ALA A 174 11.96 -56.48 27.76
C ALA A 174 11.33 -57.88 27.95
N ALA A 175 10.10 -58.08 27.49
CA ALA A 175 9.40 -59.36 27.52
C ALA A 175 10.13 -60.44 26.69
N ILE A 176 10.55 -60.10 25.46
CA ILE A 176 11.32 -61.00 24.59
C ILE A 176 12.64 -61.42 25.25
N ARG A 177 13.37 -60.48 25.88
CA ARG A 177 14.62 -60.78 26.59
C ARG A 177 14.40 -61.70 27.80
N ALA A 178 13.33 -61.47 28.57
CA ALA A 178 12.98 -62.30 29.71
C ALA A 178 12.60 -63.74 29.28
N GLU A 179 11.83 -63.88 28.20
CA GLU A 179 11.48 -65.20 27.67
C GLU A 179 12.69 -65.90 27.03
N GLN A 180 13.58 -65.18 26.35
CA GLN A 180 14.85 -65.75 25.87
C GLN A 180 15.74 -66.23 27.03
N GLU A 181 15.79 -65.51 28.15
CA GLU A 181 16.49 -65.97 29.35
C GLU A 181 15.84 -67.23 29.94
N ASN A 182 14.50 -67.26 30.03
CA ASN A 182 13.74 -68.42 30.47
C ASN A 182 14.00 -69.67 29.60
N GLN A 183 13.94 -69.51 28.27
CA GLN A 183 14.24 -70.60 27.32
C GLN A 183 15.69 -71.09 27.46
N ASN A 184 16.67 -70.19 27.58
CA ASN A 184 18.06 -70.58 27.84
C ASN A 184 18.21 -71.37 29.15
N ARG A 185 17.55 -70.94 30.23
CA ARG A 185 17.54 -71.68 31.52
C ARG A 185 16.95 -73.08 31.36
N ILE A 186 15.83 -73.22 30.63
CA ILE A 186 15.20 -74.52 30.34
C ILE A 186 16.13 -75.40 29.49
N LEU A 187 16.75 -74.86 28.43
CA LEU A 187 17.68 -75.58 27.57
C LEU A 187 18.91 -76.09 28.34
N HIS A 188 19.47 -75.26 29.22
CA HIS A 188 20.58 -75.66 30.09
C HIS A 188 20.17 -76.75 31.09
N ALA A 189 18.98 -76.67 31.68
CA ALA A 189 18.45 -77.70 32.58
C ALA A 189 18.20 -79.04 31.86
N GLN A 190 17.59 -79.00 30.66
CA GLN A 190 17.40 -80.19 29.83
C GLN A 190 18.73 -80.81 29.41
N LYS A 191 19.71 -79.99 29.01
CA LYS A 191 21.05 -80.46 28.69
C LYS A 191 21.70 -81.16 29.88
N ALA A 192 21.67 -80.56 31.07
CA ALA A 192 22.22 -81.17 32.28
C ALA A 192 21.53 -82.49 32.66
N ALA A 193 20.20 -82.57 32.49
CA ALA A 193 19.46 -83.82 32.69
C ALA A 193 19.83 -84.90 31.66
N LEU A 194 19.99 -84.53 30.39
CA LEU A 194 20.44 -85.45 29.34
C LEU A 194 21.88 -85.91 29.57
N ASP A 195 22.79 -85.01 29.95
CA ASP A 195 24.18 -85.34 30.31
C ASP A 195 24.22 -86.34 31.48
N THR A 196 23.28 -86.24 32.44
CA THR A 196 23.10 -87.20 33.53
C THR A 196 22.61 -88.56 33.02
N VAL A 197 21.59 -88.61 32.16
CA VAL A 197 21.11 -89.87 31.56
C VAL A 197 22.19 -90.54 30.70
N ILE A 198 22.99 -89.76 29.96
CA ILE A 198 24.13 -90.27 29.19
C ILE A 198 25.19 -90.85 30.14
N HIS A 199 25.45 -90.20 31.28
CA HIS A 199 26.34 -90.75 32.32
C HIS A 199 25.81 -92.09 32.86
N ASP A 200 24.53 -92.15 33.24
CA ASP A 200 23.90 -93.37 33.76
C ASP A 200 23.90 -94.51 32.74
N ILE A 201 23.62 -94.22 31.46
CA ILE A 201 23.72 -95.21 30.37
C ILE A 201 25.16 -95.70 30.19
N ASN A 202 26.16 -94.83 30.33
CA ASN A 202 27.56 -95.23 30.24
C ASN A 202 27.98 -96.10 31.44
N VAL A 203 27.50 -95.80 32.65
CA VAL A 203 27.69 -96.63 33.85
C VAL A 203 27.00 -97.99 33.67
N LEU A 204 25.74 -98.02 33.22
CA LEU A 204 24.99 -99.25 32.97
C LEU A 204 25.60 -100.08 31.83
N ARG A 205 26.18 -99.47 30.80
CA ARG A 205 26.95 -100.17 29.76
C ARG A 205 28.24 -100.77 30.33
N LEU A 206 28.89 -100.08 31.26
CA LEU A 206 30.09 -100.59 31.93
C LEU A 206 29.75 -101.79 32.83
N MET A 207 28.65 -101.72 33.58
CA MET A 207 28.18 -102.79 34.48
C MET A 207 27.52 -103.97 33.74
N GLY A 208 26.74 -103.71 32.70
CA GLY A 208 26.05 -104.73 31.90
C GLY A 208 26.99 -105.54 31.01
N LYS A 209 28.19 -105.00 30.73
CA LYS A 209 29.25 -105.72 30.01
C LYS A 209 29.85 -106.88 30.84
N ASP A 210 29.67 -106.88 32.15
CA ASP A 210 30.12 -107.96 33.04
C ASP A 210 29.09 -109.09 33.22
N ALA A 211 27.92 -109.04 32.55
CA ALA A 211 26.80 -109.94 32.80
C ALA A 211 26.26 -110.72 31.57
N ALA A 212 26.87 -110.60 30.39
CA ALA A 212 26.38 -111.23 29.16
C ALA A 212 27.49 -111.78 28.22
N GLU A 213 28.71 -112.01 28.72
CA GLU A 213 29.76 -112.76 28.01
C GLU A 213 29.60 -114.27 28.24
N GLU A 214 28.53 -114.89 27.72
CA GLU A 214 28.48 -116.33 27.32
C GLU A 214 27.10 -116.75 26.74
N SER A 215 26.90 -116.61 25.42
CA SER A 215 26.35 -117.67 24.53
C SER A 215 26.06 -117.16 23.09
N SER A 216 26.83 -117.69 22.13
CA SER A 216 26.45 -118.12 20.74
C SER A 216 25.10 -117.66 20.16
N THR A 217 24.97 -117.14 18.92
CA THR A 217 25.23 -117.84 17.63
C THR A 217 25.13 -116.91 16.40
N ASP A 218 25.95 -117.20 15.37
CA ASP A 218 25.69 -117.19 13.91
C ASP A 218 24.95 -116.04 13.16
N THR A 219 25.67 -115.51 12.15
CA THR A 219 25.33 -115.15 10.73
C THR A 219 23.90 -115.31 10.17
N PRO A 220 23.51 -114.60 9.06
CA PRO A 220 24.34 -113.81 8.13
C PRO A 220 23.81 -112.40 7.75
N ALA A 221 24.66 -111.63 7.06
CA ALA A 221 24.26 -110.40 6.35
C ALA A 221 23.81 -110.71 4.91
N PRO A 222 22.71 -110.12 4.41
CA PRO A 222 22.40 -110.06 2.98
C PRO A 222 22.90 -108.75 2.34
N ASP A 223 23.45 -108.85 1.14
CA ASP A 223 23.67 -107.71 0.24
C ASP A 223 22.33 -107.09 -0.19
N THR A 224 22.28 -105.75 -0.25
CA THR A 224 21.65 -105.05 -1.39
C THR A 224 22.22 -103.65 -1.60
N GLN A 225 22.41 -103.30 -2.88
CA GLN A 225 23.02 -102.07 -3.37
C GLN A 225 22.04 -100.86 -3.37
N PRO A 226 22.53 -99.62 -3.65
CA PRO A 226 21.74 -98.40 -3.50
C PRO A 226 20.89 -98.04 -4.73
N GLY A 227 19.87 -97.21 -4.48
CA GLY A 227 19.14 -96.43 -5.48
C GLY A 227 17.81 -97.03 -5.93
N GLU A 228 16.71 -96.29 -5.78
CA GLU A 228 16.06 -95.56 -6.89
C GLU A 228 14.91 -94.68 -6.36
N ASP A 229 14.65 -93.58 -7.06
CA ASP A 229 13.56 -92.65 -6.76
C ASP A 229 12.19 -93.25 -7.08
N VAL A 230 11.19 -93.01 -6.22
CA VAL A 230 9.77 -93.16 -6.58
C VAL A 230 8.96 -92.01 -5.97
N GLU A 231 8.48 -91.12 -6.84
CA GLU A 231 7.50 -90.07 -6.55
C GLU A 231 6.07 -90.64 -6.35
N MET A 232 5.06 -89.77 -6.24
CA MET A 232 3.60 -90.06 -6.30
C MET A 232 3.00 -90.63 -4.98
N ASP A 233 1.84 -90.23 -4.47
CA ASP A 233 0.77 -89.28 -4.83
C ASP A 233 0.33 -88.59 -3.49
N GLY A 234 -0.40 -87.48 -3.37
CA GLY A 234 -1.51 -86.98 -4.19
C GLY A 234 -2.76 -86.79 -3.30
N THR A 235 -3.16 -85.52 -3.06
CA THR A 235 -4.47 -84.99 -2.58
C THR A 235 -4.22 -83.71 -1.76
N GLY A 236 -4.86 -82.55 -2.00
CA GLY A 236 -5.76 -82.14 -3.08
C GLY A 236 -6.27 -80.71 -2.82
N SER A 237 -7.11 -80.19 -3.73
CA SER A 237 -7.82 -78.88 -3.68
C SER A 237 -7.04 -77.66 -4.26
N VAL A 238 -7.25 -77.22 -5.53
CA VAL A 238 -8.41 -76.46 -6.07
C VAL A 238 -8.38 -74.99 -5.57
N ARG A 239 -8.31 -73.91 -6.38
CA ARG A 239 -8.73 -73.67 -7.79
C ARG A 239 -8.10 -72.39 -8.41
N THR A 240 -7.79 -72.42 -9.71
CA THR A 240 -8.00 -71.41 -10.81
C THR A 240 -7.93 -69.89 -10.52
N ARG A 241 -7.45 -69.01 -11.43
CA ARG A 241 -7.62 -68.98 -12.91
C ARG A 241 -6.60 -68.06 -13.59
N GLU A 242 -6.09 -68.47 -14.76
CA GLU A 242 -5.42 -67.62 -15.76
C GLU A 242 -6.37 -67.27 -16.93
N GLU A 243 -6.11 -66.14 -17.60
CA GLU A 243 -6.42 -65.82 -19.02
C GLU A 243 -5.67 -64.49 -19.30
N SER A 244 -4.63 -64.38 -20.14
CA SER A 244 -4.53 -64.62 -21.60
C SER A 244 -5.65 -63.92 -22.39
N GLY A 245 -5.40 -63.12 -23.43
CA GLY A 245 -4.16 -62.66 -24.06
C GLY A 245 -4.45 -62.16 -25.49
N GLU A 246 -3.54 -61.36 -26.09
CA GLU A 246 -3.48 -61.05 -27.55
C GLU A 246 -4.69 -60.28 -28.18
N LEU A 247 -4.64 -59.56 -29.31
CA LEU A 247 -3.58 -59.04 -30.20
C LEU A 247 -4.24 -57.97 -31.13
N ARG A 248 -3.54 -56.89 -31.50
CA ARG A 248 -3.27 -56.45 -32.91
C ARG A 248 -2.81 -54.99 -33.06
N GLU A 249 -1.89 -54.81 -34.01
CA GLU A 249 -1.44 -53.54 -34.58
C GLU A 249 -2.32 -53.10 -35.77
N ASP A 250 -2.35 -51.78 -36.00
CA ASP A 250 -2.20 -51.08 -37.30
C ASP A 250 -2.28 -49.56 -36.96
N GLY A 251 -1.48 -48.61 -37.46
CA GLY A 251 -0.34 -48.64 -38.38
C GLY A 251 -0.11 -47.21 -38.95
N LEU A 252 1.13 -46.86 -39.34
CA LEU A 252 1.56 -45.57 -39.98
C LEU A 252 1.64 -44.33 -39.05
N SER A 253 2.56 -43.36 -39.17
CA SER A 253 3.87 -43.21 -39.87
C SER A 253 4.50 -41.83 -39.53
N ARG A 254 5.81 -41.50 -39.60
CA ARG A 254 7.09 -42.27 -39.66
C ARG A 254 8.30 -41.28 -39.68
N ALA A 255 9.28 -41.46 -38.78
CA ALA A 255 10.60 -40.78 -38.66
C ALA A 255 10.58 -39.36 -38.02
N ALA A 256 11.41 -38.96 -37.03
CA ALA A 256 12.79 -39.27 -36.61
C ALA A 256 13.88 -38.37 -37.24
N SER A 257 14.53 -37.51 -36.42
CA SER A 257 16.00 -37.44 -36.33
C SER A 257 16.50 -36.69 -35.07
N MET A 258 17.47 -37.32 -34.39
CA MET A 258 18.52 -36.79 -33.51
C MET A 258 18.63 -35.27 -33.28
N GLY A 259 18.88 -34.86 -32.02
CA GLY A 259 19.80 -33.73 -31.79
C GLY A 259 19.76 -33.00 -30.45
N LYS A 260 20.73 -33.32 -29.58
CA LYS A 260 21.36 -32.40 -28.60
C LYS A 260 20.58 -32.10 -27.30
N ALA A 261 21.36 -31.83 -26.25
CA ALA A 261 20.93 -31.68 -24.86
C ALA A 261 20.99 -30.22 -24.38
N VAL A 262 20.58 -30.04 -23.11
CA VAL A 262 20.81 -28.91 -22.18
C VAL A 262 19.58 -28.02 -21.90
N GLU A 263 19.05 -28.26 -20.69
CA GLU A 263 18.43 -27.36 -19.68
C GLU A 263 17.07 -26.65 -19.86
N GLU A 264 16.31 -26.85 -18.78
CA GLU A 264 15.38 -25.97 -18.04
C GLU A 264 14.03 -25.47 -18.60
N VAL A 265 12.99 -26.02 -17.93
CA VAL A 265 11.77 -25.38 -17.40
C VAL A 265 10.76 -24.80 -18.41
N HIS A 266 9.71 -25.61 -18.60
CA HIS A 266 8.37 -25.20 -19.01
C HIS A 266 7.73 -24.31 -17.93
N ASP A 267 7.05 -23.24 -18.32
CA ASP A 267 5.57 -23.24 -18.32
C ASP A 267 5.00 -22.07 -19.14
N SER A 268 3.85 -22.30 -19.77
CA SER A 268 3.12 -21.32 -20.57
C SER A 268 1.63 -21.40 -20.21
N ASP A 269 1.01 -20.21 -20.16
CA ASP A 269 -0.42 -19.91 -20.29
C ASP A 269 -1.44 -20.68 -19.41
N GLU A 270 -2.18 -19.93 -18.58
CA GLU A 270 -3.63 -19.75 -18.83
C GLU A 270 -4.23 -18.56 -18.04
N ASP A 271 -4.91 -17.67 -18.76
CA ASP A 271 -5.74 -16.58 -18.21
C ASP A 271 -7.15 -17.08 -17.86
N ILE A 272 -7.61 -16.90 -16.61
CA ILE A 272 -9.04 -16.94 -16.26
C ILE A 272 -9.41 -15.77 -15.33
N PRO A 273 -10.16 -14.75 -15.80
CA PRO A 273 -10.54 -13.61 -14.99
C PRO A 273 -11.70 -13.91 -14.03
N LEU A 274 -11.47 -13.70 -12.72
CA LEU A 274 -12.43 -13.97 -11.62
C LEU A 274 -13.63 -13.00 -11.52
N SER A 275 -13.86 -12.14 -12.52
CA SER A 275 -14.85 -11.06 -12.47
C SER A 275 -16.24 -11.44 -13.01
N LYS A 276 -16.88 -12.49 -12.45
CA LYS A 276 -18.30 -12.80 -12.69
C LYS A 276 -18.98 -13.72 -11.66
N VAL A 277 -18.66 -13.59 -10.37
CA VAL A 277 -19.50 -14.17 -9.31
C VAL A 277 -20.71 -13.26 -9.07
N LEU A 278 -21.87 -13.67 -9.58
CA LEU A 278 -23.15 -13.01 -9.33
C LEU A 278 -23.58 -13.18 -7.87
N LEU A 279 -23.15 -12.25 -7.01
CA LEU A 279 -23.64 -12.13 -5.64
C LEU A 279 -25.14 -11.78 -5.65
N ASN A 280 -25.91 -12.47 -4.81
CA ASN A 280 -27.37 -12.40 -4.80
C ASN A 280 -27.87 -10.98 -4.40
N PRO A 281 -28.59 -10.25 -5.27
CA PRO A 281 -29.07 -8.90 -4.98
C PRO A 281 -30.18 -8.85 -3.91
N ALA A 282 -30.73 -10.00 -3.49
CA ALA A 282 -31.70 -10.09 -2.39
C ALA A 282 -31.04 -10.21 -1.00
N ALA A 283 -29.71 -10.24 -0.91
CA ALA A 283 -29.00 -10.30 0.37
C ALA A 283 -29.10 -8.96 1.13
N ARG A 284 -29.85 -8.94 2.24
CA ARG A 284 -29.94 -7.76 3.12
C ARG A 284 -28.59 -7.48 3.77
N ALA A 285 -28.11 -6.24 3.64
CA ALA A 285 -26.91 -5.76 4.32
C ALA A 285 -27.05 -5.86 5.85
N PHE A 286 -25.99 -6.33 6.50
CA PHE A 286 -25.95 -6.52 7.96
C PHE A 286 -25.64 -5.18 8.65
N LEU A 287 -26.61 -4.63 9.39
CA LEU A 287 -26.43 -3.39 10.16
C LEU A 287 -26.13 -3.72 11.64
N PRO A 288 -24.89 -3.52 12.12
CA PRO A 288 -24.55 -3.74 13.53
C PRO A 288 -25.11 -2.62 14.42
N THR A 289 -26.34 -2.79 14.90
CA THR A 289 -26.97 -1.89 15.89
C THR A 289 -26.34 -2.08 17.28
N SER A 290 -25.23 -1.38 17.55
CA SER A 290 -24.63 -1.35 18.89
C SER A 290 -25.39 -0.41 19.83
N ARG A 291 -26.37 -0.97 20.56
CA ARG A 291 -26.94 -0.33 21.77
C ARG A 291 -26.27 -0.91 23.01
N THR A 292 -25.26 -0.24 23.54
CA THR A 292 -24.67 -0.54 24.86
C THR A 292 -25.25 0.39 25.92
N ASN A 293 -26.36 -0.03 26.52
CA ASN A 293 -26.82 0.52 27.79
C ASN A 293 -25.92 0.01 28.93
N THR A 294 -25.40 0.92 29.76
CA THR A 294 -24.89 0.58 31.10
C THR A 294 -25.53 1.51 32.14
N PRO A 295 -26.12 0.98 33.23
CA PRO A 295 -26.62 1.80 34.33
C PRO A 295 -25.51 2.00 35.38
N ILE A 296 -25.35 3.23 35.88
CA ILE A 296 -24.54 3.50 37.08
C ILE A 296 -25.48 3.97 38.20
N LEU A 297 -25.28 3.36 39.37
CA LEU A 297 -26.11 3.53 40.56
C LEU A 297 -25.81 4.84 41.30
N SER A 298 -26.83 5.34 41.98
CA SER A 298 -26.77 6.49 42.86
C SER A 298 -26.07 6.17 44.19
N ALA A 299 -25.27 7.12 44.69
CA ALA A 299 -24.84 7.16 46.08
C ALA A 299 -24.96 8.61 46.58
N SER A 300 -25.74 8.81 47.65
CA SER A 300 -26.05 10.10 48.23
C SER A 300 -25.04 10.50 49.32
N ARG A 301 -24.67 11.79 49.38
CA ARG A 301 -24.25 12.41 50.64
C ARG A 301 -24.56 13.91 50.68
N SER A 302 -24.83 14.39 51.88
CA SER A 302 -25.52 15.65 52.20
C SER A 302 -24.62 16.88 52.32
N THR A 303 -25.22 18.06 52.12
CA THR A 303 -24.71 19.40 52.44
C THR A 303 -24.72 19.68 53.97
N PRO A 304 -24.16 20.81 54.47
CA PRO A 304 -24.96 22.07 54.54
C PRO A 304 -24.22 23.45 54.47
N ALA A 305 -24.96 24.47 54.01
CA ALA A 305 -25.02 25.89 54.46
C ALA A 305 -23.84 26.91 54.32
N ALA A 306 -23.91 27.78 53.28
CA ALA A 306 -24.17 29.26 53.26
C ALA A 306 -23.46 30.25 54.26
N PRO A 307 -23.43 31.61 54.07
CA PRO A 307 -24.18 32.50 53.13
C PRO A 307 -23.31 33.62 52.41
N PRO A 308 -23.87 34.68 51.74
CA PRO A 308 -23.25 35.36 50.57
C PRO A 308 -22.94 36.88 50.70
N LYS A 309 -22.45 37.54 49.62
CA LYS A 309 -22.76 38.94 49.19
C LYS A 309 -22.05 39.41 47.88
N THR A 310 -22.81 40.10 47.00
CA THR A 310 -22.46 41.26 46.09
C THR A 310 -21.23 41.22 45.15
N SER A 311 -21.22 41.80 43.95
CA SER A 311 -22.27 42.50 43.15
C SER A 311 -21.84 42.70 41.68
N GLU A 312 -22.83 43.06 40.83
CA GLU A 312 -22.76 43.93 39.63
C GLU A 312 -22.00 43.51 38.34
N GLU A 313 -22.71 43.78 37.21
CA GLU A 313 -22.23 44.14 35.85
C GLU A 313 -21.42 43.08 35.06
N ASP A 314 -21.68 42.79 33.77
CA ASP A 314 -22.44 43.52 32.74
C ASP A 314 -23.38 42.63 31.90
N ASP A 315 -24.37 43.29 31.28
CA ASP A 315 -25.55 42.70 30.64
C ASP A 315 -25.54 42.97 29.12
N ILE A 316 -25.42 41.92 28.29
CA ILE A 316 -25.60 41.99 26.82
C ILE A 316 -26.35 40.75 26.31
N GLU A 317 -27.60 40.62 26.75
CA GLU A 317 -28.62 39.83 26.05
C GLU A 317 -29.01 40.53 24.73
N MET A 318 -28.69 39.96 23.56
CA MET A 318 -29.31 40.36 22.28
C MET A 318 -29.41 39.21 21.26
N GLY A 319 -30.64 38.83 20.91
CA GLY A 319 -30.97 38.55 19.51
C GLY A 319 -31.13 37.09 19.06
N GLU A 320 -31.90 36.28 19.78
CA GLU A 320 -32.52 35.08 19.17
C GLU A 320 -33.64 35.51 18.20
N ILE A 321 -33.41 35.44 16.89
CA ILE A 321 -34.47 35.61 15.88
C ILE A 321 -34.92 34.24 15.39
N GLY A 322 -35.92 33.69 16.07
CA GLY A 322 -36.79 32.67 15.52
C GLY A 322 -38.03 33.33 14.89
N GLU A 323 -38.22 33.17 13.58
CA GLU A 323 -39.53 33.38 12.95
C GLU A 323 -40.08 32.05 12.42
N GLU A 324 -41.26 31.70 12.93
CA GLU A 324 -42.05 30.53 12.53
C GLU A 324 -42.89 30.78 11.25
N PRO A 325 -43.43 29.72 10.61
CA PRO A 325 -43.81 29.76 9.21
C PRO A 325 -45.18 30.41 8.92
N LYS A 326 -45.37 30.84 7.66
CA LYS A 326 -46.68 31.16 7.09
C LYS A 326 -46.92 30.48 5.75
N ASP A 327 -47.98 29.69 5.69
CA ASP A 327 -48.53 29.12 4.47
C ASP A 327 -49.08 30.20 3.52
N ALA A 328 -48.73 30.13 2.24
CA ALA A 328 -49.55 30.69 1.17
C ALA A 328 -49.38 29.92 -0.16
N ARG A 329 -50.49 29.35 -0.65
CA ARG A 329 -50.59 28.58 -1.90
C ARG A 329 -50.22 29.43 -3.13
N GLY A 330 -49.41 28.90 -4.05
CA GLY A 330 -49.13 29.55 -5.34
C GLY A 330 -48.54 28.62 -6.42
N ARG A 331 -49.39 28.01 -7.24
CA ARG A 331 -49.00 27.15 -8.39
C ARG A 331 -48.01 27.82 -9.35
N ARG A 332 -47.00 27.07 -9.84
CA ARG A 332 -46.81 26.78 -11.30
C ARG A 332 -45.60 25.88 -11.64
N LYS A 333 -45.88 24.91 -12.52
CA LYS A 333 -45.06 24.23 -13.55
C LYS A 333 -43.70 23.58 -13.21
N ALA A 334 -43.68 22.28 -13.50
CA ALA A 334 -42.54 21.41 -13.72
C ALA A 334 -41.67 21.77 -14.94
N ARG A 335 -40.40 21.35 -14.85
CA ARG A 335 -39.39 20.93 -15.86
C ARG A 335 -38.19 20.45 -15.02
N GLU A 336 -37.76 19.19 -14.97
CA GLU A 336 -37.44 18.19 -16.03
C GLU A 336 -36.25 18.59 -16.90
N GLU A 337 -35.06 18.30 -16.37
CA GLU A 337 -33.72 18.20 -16.97
C GLU A 337 -32.85 17.77 -15.77
N GLU A 338 -32.65 16.47 -15.51
CA GLU A 338 -31.74 15.54 -16.22
C GLU A 338 -30.31 16.05 -16.37
N LEU A 339 -29.40 15.29 -15.75
CA LEU A 339 -28.09 14.87 -16.26
C LEU A 339 -27.28 15.90 -17.08
N GLU A 340 -26.22 16.42 -16.46
CA GLU A 340 -24.99 16.69 -17.22
C GLU A 340 -23.80 16.17 -16.40
N GLU A 341 -23.22 15.07 -16.89
CA GLU A 341 -22.08 14.38 -16.29
C GLU A 341 -20.78 15.11 -16.67
N GLY A 342 -19.76 15.04 -15.82
CA GLY A 342 -18.47 15.68 -16.10
C GLY A 342 -17.70 14.92 -17.18
N GLU A 343 -17.64 15.45 -18.40
CA GLU A 343 -16.77 14.94 -19.45
C GLU A 343 -15.30 15.22 -19.11
N ALA A 344 -14.52 14.15 -18.95
CA ALA A 344 -13.07 14.20 -18.85
C ALA A 344 -12.46 14.06 -20.26
N SER A 345 -11.92 15.15 -20.80
CA SER A 345 -11.08 15.12 -22.01
C SER A 345 -9.62 14.94 -21.63
N ASP A 346 -9.08 13.75 -21.89
CA ASP A 346 -7.65 13.53 -22.12
C ASP A 346 -7.51 12.54 -23.29
N GLU A 347 -7.62 13.08 -24.50
CA GLU A 347 -7.47 12.32 -25.74
C GLU A 347 -6.01 12.37 -26.22
N SER A 348 -5.42 11.19 -26.37
CA SER A 348 -4.34 10.87 -27.31
C SER A 348 -3.08 11.76 -27.31
N SER A 349 -2.05 11.29 -26.57
CA SER A 349 -0.65 11.52 -26.99
C SER A 349 -0.15 10.30 -27.74
N GLU A 350 -0.17 10.37 -29.08
CA GLU A 350 0.35 9.31 -29.94
C GLU A 350 1.89 9.40 -30.08
N LEU A 351 2.53 8.28 -29.73
CA LEU A 351 3.74 7.71 -30.33
C LEU A 351 4.39 8.49 -31.50
N SER A 352 5.63 8.93 -31.32
CA SER A 352 6.63 9.12 -32.41
C SER A 352 8.08 9.21 -31.87
N GLU A 353 8.65 8.06 -31.54
CA GLU A 353 10.06 7.71 -31.81
C GLU A 353 10.12 7.00 -33.19
N PRO A 354 11.26 6.80 -33.89
CA PRO A 354 12.69 6.87 -33.49
C PRO A 354 13.54 7.60 -34.59
N PRO A 355 14.84 7.29 -34.88
CA PRO A 355 15.91 6.60 -34.12
C PRO A 355 17.24 7.41 -34.00
N ASP A 356 18.21 6.81 -33.30
CA ASP A 356 19.61 7.25 -33.15
C ASP A 356 20.43 7.28 -34.46
N ASP A 357 21.48 8.12 -34.46
CA ASP A 357 22.75 7.98 -35.21
C ASP A 357 23.91 8.65 -34.43
#